data_AF-A0A4R7BJT5-F1
#
_entry.id   AF-A0A4R7BJT5-F1
#
_cell.length_a   1.000
_cell.length_b   1.000
_cell.length_c   1.000
_cell.angle_alpha   90.00
_cell.angle_beta   90.00
_cell.angle_gamma   90.00
#
_symmetry.space_group_name_H-M   'P 1'
#
loop_
_entity.id
_entity.type
_entity.pdbx_description
1 polymer ?
#
loop_
_entity_poly.entity_id
_entity_poly.type
_entity_poly.pdbx_seq_one_letter_code
_entity_poly.pdbx_strand_id
1 'polypeptide(L)'
;MPGQPPQEAIDELARFPLLDALFGRRSRRFGLGMSIPDGPLAYASRHAPQPLSEAERLVLIAASVGLSGWNLGIPHTESGDPEAGNNYPVRPIGRTYPSGGGAQGSEILINDDSGAYITRFRDLDADAIREYAGAGSLERLLDIVRSNVVRLGERVELPAEHPFIAAHNRWVANRPGTTLFVPIADQVDSTLNHLWIRTGEGAPITDHRTGRVLGDPSELIADGFLKPERATPLAVLEANSRMSTTSELAIAAYNVQLVMQAIGLGGWLFSGINIQALLGGFAGKGLPGFGFDFAHREGWLQPVPLGRRGVFEPLVPPFVADMHEAVRRFADRKFGPGGVYDPARPGPYRDNGGIKARTDRYSESFVRYLGTLAQDIYDTSGRFPATQPSVSVGPYTQAQHIDLDFYDRFYKDGAYLDSHRRHQALWHGERTGPIPSADAHP
;
A
#
# COMPACT_ATOMS: atom_id res chain seq x y z
N MET A 1 -6.76 -24.86 -18.90
CA MET A 1 -6.21 -24.47 -17.59
C MET A 1 -7.05 -23.30 -17.10
N PRO A 2 -7.90 -23.45 -16.09
CA PRO A 2 -8.62 -22.29 -15.56
C PRO A 2 -7.59 -21.38 -14.88
N GLY A 3 -7.43 -20.13 -15.35
CA GLY A 3 -6.64 -19.12 -14.64
C GLY A 3 -5.59 -18.34 -15.44
N GLN A 4 -5.38 -18.58 -16.74
CA GLN A 4 -4.62 -17.66 -17.60
C GLN A 4 -5.57 -16.88 -18.50
N PRO A 5 -5.43 -15.55 -18.60
CA PRO A 5 -6.27 -14.77 -19.49
C PRO A 5 -5.95 -15.13 -20.95
N PRO A 6 -6.93 -15.11 -21.86
CA PRO A 6 -6.66 -15.33 -23.28
C PRO A 6 -5.62 -14.34 -23.81
N GLN A 7 -4.75 -14.78 -24.73
CA GLN A 7 -3.70 -13.92 -25.31
C GLN A 7 -4.27 -12.62 -25.89
N GLU A 8 -5.45 -12.68 -26.49
CA GLU A 8 -6.16 -11.51 -27.00
C GLU A 8 -6.45 -10.46 -25.92
N ALA A 9 -6.89 -10.90 -24.72
CA ALA A 9 -7.14 -10.00 -23.59
C ALA A 9 -5.86 -9.33 -23.08
N ILE A 10 -4.74 -10.06 -23.10
CA ILE A 10 -3.42 -9.55 -22.74
C ILE A 10 -2.94 -8.51 -23.76
N ASP A 11 -3.11 -8.80 -25.05
CA ASP A 11 -2.74 -7.90 -26.14
C ASP A 11 -3.56 -6.61 -26.12
N GLU A 12 -4.86 -6.69 -25.81
CA GLU A 12 -5.71 -5.51 -25.65
C GLU A 12 -5.31 -4.66 -24.45
N LEU A 13 -5.07 -5.29 -23.29
CA LEU A 13 -4.58 -4.58 -22.11
C LEU A 13 -3.26 -3.86 -22.40
N ALA A 14 -2.32 -4.53 -23.06
CA ALA A 14 -1.00 -3.96 -23.39
C ALA A 14 -1.09 -2.76 -24.37
N ARG A 15 -2.14 -2.69 -25.19
CA ARG A 15 -2.35 -1.63 -26.19
C ARG A 15 -3.37 -0.57 -25.74
N PHE A 16 -4.00 -0.74 -24.58
CA PHE A 16 -5.04 0.16 -24.13
C PHE A 16 -4.48 1.58 -23.88
N PRO A 17 -5.02 2.63 -24.53
CA PRO A 17 -4.46 3.97 -24.41
C PRO A 17 -4.62 4.54 -23.00
N LEU A 18 -3.52 5.05 -22.42
CA LEU A 18 -3.54 5.69 -21.10
C LEU A 18 -4.55 6.87 -21.04
N LEU A 19 -4.66 7.65 -22.11
CA LEU A 19 -5.62 8.76 -22.16
C LEU A 19 -7.07 8.26 -22.13
N ASP A 20 -7.36 7.13 -22.76
CA ASP A 20 -8.68 6.51 -22.68
C ASP A 20 -8.96 6.00 -21.27
N ALA A 21 -7.94 5.46 -20.57
CA ALA A 21 -8.08 5.08 -19.17
C ALA A 21 -8.41 6.29 -18.31
N LEU A 22 -7.73 7.42 -18.51
CA LEU A 22 -7.93 8.65 -17.74
C LEU A 22 -9.29 9.31 -18.03
N PHE A 23 -9.62 9.54 -19.29
CA PHE A 23 -10.85 10.24 -19.68
C PHE A 23 -12.10 9.35 -19.58
N GLY A 24 -11.93 8.05 -19.79
CA GLY A 24 -12.97 7.03 -19.65
C GLY A 24 -13.23 6.59 -18.22
N ARG A 25 -12.36 6.93 -17.27
CA ARG A 25 -12.48 6.54 -15.86
C ARG A 25 -13.79 7.04 -15.25
N ARG A 26 -14.58 6.13 -14.70
CA ARG A 26 -15.76 6.43 -13.89
C ARG A 26 -15.78 5.54 -12.64
N SER A 27 -16.55 5.97 -11.64
CA SER A 27 -16.86 5.14 -10.48
C SER A 27 -18.06 4.26 -10.84
N ARG A 28 -17.80 3.05 -11.34
CA ARG A 28 -18.85 2.10 -11.71
C ARG A 28 -19.10 1.16 -10.54
N ARG A 29 -20.06 1.53 -9.69
CA ARG A 29 -20.31 0.88 -8.40
C ARG A 29 -21.31 -0.26 -8.44
N PHE A 30 -22.08 -0.40 -9.51
CA PHE A 30 -23.12 -1.43 -9.59
C PHE A 30 -22.57 -2.63 -10.37
N GLY A 31 -22.46 -3.76 -9.68
CA GLY A 31 -21.86 -4.99 -10.19
C GLY A 31 -22.88 -6.10 -10.37
N LEU A 32 -22.46 -7.18 -11.03
CA LEU A 32 -23.28 -8.38 -11.16
C LEU A 32 -23.67 -8.91 -9.77
N GLY A 33 -24.94 -9.31 -9.61
CA GLY A 33 -25.49 -9.82 -8.35
C GLY A 33 -25.76 -8.77 -7.27
N MET A 34 -25.56 -7.48 -7.54
CA MET A 34 -25.87 -6.42 -6.58
C MET A 34 -27.35 -6.04 -6.59
N SER A 35 -27.77 -5.38 -5.50
CA SER A 35 -29.11 -4.80 -5.38
C SER A 35 -29.04 -3.43 -4.72
N ILE A 36 -29.58 -2.40 -5.37
CA ILE A 36 -29.92 -1.11 -4.75
C ILE A 36 -31.36 -1.24 -4.24
N PRO A 37 -31.60 -1.12 -2.92
CA PRO A 37 -32.88 -1.52 -2.33
C PRO A 37 -34.06 -0.60 -2.68
N ASP A 38 -33.81 0.69 -2.87
CA ASP A 38 -34.87 1.70 -2.99
C ASP A 38 -34.42 2.94 -3.79
N GLY A 39 -35.38 3.85 -4.02
CA GLY A 39 -35.15 5.12 -4.71
C GLY A 39 -35.17 5.05 -6.24
N PRO A 40 -34.82 6.15 -6.92
CA PRO A 40 -34.95 6.28 -8.38
C PRO A 40 -33.97 5.40 -9.17
N LEU A 41 -32.96 4.84 -8.52
CA LEU A 41 -31.99 3.90 -9.09
C LEU A 41 -32.14 2.50 -8.48
N ALA A 42 -33.28 2.20 -7.85
CA ALA A 42 -33.58 0.86 -7.34
C ALA A 42 -33.50 -0.16 -8.48
N TYR A 43 -32.64 -1.15 -8.30
CA TYR A 43 -32.37 -2.16 -9.30
C TYR A 43 -31.71 -3.36 -8.63
N ALA A 44 -32.21 -4.55 -8.96
CA ALA A 44 -31.60 -5.82 -8.60
C ALA A 44 -31.03 -6.45 -9.87
N SER A 45 -29.74 -6.77 -9.84
CA SER A 45 -29.09 -7.50 -10.92
C SER A 45 -29.78 -8.85 -11.12
N ARG A 46 -30.03 -9.21 -12.38
CA ARG A 46 -30.54 -10.54 -12.76
C ARG A 46 -29.44 -11.60 -12.85
N HIS A 47 -28.19 -11.19 -12.66
CA HIS A 47 -27.01 -12.05 -12.76
C HIS A 47 -26.56 -12.49 -11.36
N ALA A 48 -25.93 -13.66 -11.27
CA ALA A 48 -25.24 -14.05 -10.05
C ALA A 48 -24.01 -13.16 -9.79
N PRO A 49 -23.60 -12.94 -8.54
CA PRO A 49 -22.31 -12.31 -8.25
C PRO A 49 -21.17 -13.10 -8.93
N GLN A 50 -20.32 -12.40 -9.68
CA GLN A 50 -19.17 -13.00 -10.37
C GLN A 50 -17.87 -12.48 -9.74
N PRO A 51 -17.13 -13.31 -8.98
CA PRO A 51 -15.82 -12.95 -8.47
C PRO A 51 -14.83 -12.66 -9.60
N LEU A 52 -13.84 -11.83 -9.34
CA LEU A 52 -12.69 -11.72 -10.23
C LEU A 52 -11.97 -13.06 -10.33
N SER A 53 -11.56 -13.42 -11.54
CA SER A 53 -10.58 -14.47 -11.79
C SER A 53 -9.23 -14.14 -11.14
N GLU A 54 -8.42 -15.18 -10.94
CA GLU A 54 -7.05 -14.97 -10.42
C GLU A 54 -6.24 -14.04 -11.35
N ALA A 55 -6.37 -14.18 -12.66
CA ALA A 55 -5.66 -13.37 -13.64
C ALA A 55 -6.00 -11.88 -13.50
N GLU A 56 -7.30 -11.53 -13.44
CA GLU A 56 -7.75 -10.15 -13.22
C GLU A 56 -7.20 -9.59 -11.91
N ARG A 57 -7.29 -10.37 -10.83
CA ARG A 57 -6.74 -9.98 -9.52
C ARG A 57 -5.24 -9.69 -9.61
N LEU A 58 -4.45 -10.59 -10.21
CA LEU A 58 -3.01 -10.43 -10.31
C LEU A 58 -2.61 -9.22 -11.17
N VAL A 59 -3.33 -8.95 -12.26
CA VAL A 59 -3.14 -7.75 -13.09
C VAL A 59 -3.36 -6.47 -12.27
N LEU A 60 -4.43 -6.43 -11.46
CA LEU A 60 -4.71 -5.29 -10.59
C LEU A 60 -3.67 -5.13 -9.48
N ILE A 61 -3.18 -6.23 -8.88
CA ILE A 61 -2.09 -6.20 -7.90
C ILE A 61 -0.80 -5.65 -8.53
N ALA A 62 -0.44 -6.14 -9.72
CA ALA A 62 0.73 -5.70 -10.48
C ALA A 62 0.69 -4.18 -10.73
N ALA A 63 -0.46 -3.67 -11.17
CA ALA A 63 -0.65 -2.25 -11.41
C ALA A 63 -0.58 -1.42 -10.12
N SER A 64 -1.12 -1.96 -9.03
CA SER A 64 -1.22 -1.24 -7.76
C SER A 64 0.11 -1.06 -7.07
N VAL A 65 0.72 -2.19 -6.69
CA VAL A 65 1.89 -2.25 -5.82
C VAL A 65 2.99 -3.12 -6.42
N GLY A 66 2.89 -3.47 -7.70
CA GLY A 66 3.93 -4.23 -8.39
C GLY A 66 5.25 -3.47 -8.51
N LEU A 67 6.24 -4.13 -9.11
CA LEU A 67 7.58 -3.57 -9.29
C LEU A 67 7.63 -2.71 -10.57
N SER A 68 8.54 -1.74 -10.60
CA SER A 68 8.79 -0.89 -11.79
C SER A 68 10.27 -0.86 -12.20
N GLY A 69 11.10 -1.72 -11.61
CA GLY A 69 12.53 -1.77 -11.85
C GLY A 69 13.34 -1.36 -10.63
N TRP A 70 14.46 -0.68 -10.83
CA TRP A 70 15.29 -0.14 -9.74
C TRP A 70 14.76 1.20 -9.24
N ASN A 71 14.82 1.42 -7.93
CA ASN A 71 14.75 2.77 -7.37
C ASN A 71 16.06 3.50 -7.72
N LEU A 72 15.94 4.61 -8.46
CA LEU A 72 17.10 5.40 -8.92
C LEU A 72 17.65 6.34 -7.86
N GLY A 73 16.98 6.44 -6.70
CA GLY A 73 17.39 7.24 -5.56
C GLY A 73 17.29 8.75 -5.79
N ILE A 74 17.85 9.50 -4.85
CA ILE A 74 18.04 10.95 -4.95
C ILE A 74 19.53 11.16 -5.22
N PRO A 75 19.92 11.93 -6.24
CA PRO A 75 21.33 12.02 -6.64
C PRO A 75 22.17 12.91 -5.71
N HIS A 76 21.56 13.88 -5.03
CA HIS A 76 22.29 14.92 -4.27
C HIS A 76 21.47 15.44 -3.08
N THR A 77 22.17 15.89 -2.04
CA THR A 77 21.62 16.74 -0.96
C THR A 77 22.68 17.75 -0.54
N GLU A 78 22.26 18.97 -0.23
CA GLU A 78 23.14 20.04 0.30
C GLU A 78 23.47 19.84 1.80
N SER A 79 22.79 18.92 2.48
CA SER A 79 22.97 18.67 3.90
C SER A 79 24.12 17.71 4.23
N GLY A 80 24.63 16.97 3.23
CA GLY A 80 25.68 15.97 3.39
C GLY A 80 27.02 16.42 2.83
N ASP A 81 27.99 15.50 2.76
CA ASP A 81 29.27 15.74 2.09
C ASP A 81 29.06 16.03 0.59
N PRO A 82 29.52 17.18 0.06
CA PRO A 82 29.38 17.54 -1.36
C PRO A 82 29.97 16.52 -2.34
N GLU A 83 30.96 15.73 -1.90
CA GLU A 83 31.60 14.69 -2.71
C GLU A 83 30.92 13.31 -2.55
N ALA A 84 29.88 13.23 -1.72
CA ALA A 84 29.15 12.01 -1.42
C ALA A 84 27.73 11.98 -2.02
N GLY A 85 27.24 10.76 -2.26
CA GLY A 85 25.86 10.52 -2.70
C GLY A 85 24.85 10.66 -1.57
N ASN A 86 23.59 10.98 -1.90
CA ASN A 86 22.49 11.06 -0.93
C ASN A 86 22.07 9.66 -0.41
N ASN A 87 21.74 9.61 0.88
CA ASN A 87 21.46 8.38 1.62
C ASN A 87 20.01 8.20 2.09
N TYR A 88 19.07 8.92 1.49
CA TYR A 88 17.67 8.97 1.90
C TYR A 88 16.90 7.67 1.54
N PRO A 89 17.03 7.11 0.33
CA PRO A 89 16.44 5.82 -0.03
C PRO A 89 16.59 4.72 1.04
N VAL A 90 15.47 4.04 1.33
CA VAL A 90 15.40 2.93 2.29
C VAL A 90 15.39 1.59 1.58
N ARG A 91 14.92 1.54 0.33
CA ARG A 91 14.83 0.32 -0.46
C ARG A 91 15.31 0.52 -1.90
N PRO A 92 15.86 -0.52 -2.55
CA PRO A 92 16.36 -0.44 -3.92
C PRO A 92 15.31 -0.79 -4.97
N ILE A 93 14.11 -1.24 -4.57
CA ILE A 93 13.04 -1.70 -5.45
C ILE A 93 12.21 -0.53 -5.98
N GLY A 94 12.04 -0.38 -7.29
CA GLY A 94 11.05 0.54 -7.86
C GLY A 94 9.64 -0.04 -7.72
N ARG A 95 8.64 0.81 -7.45
CA ARG A 95 7.22 0.43 -7.41
C ARG A 95 6.43 1.18 -8.47
N THR A 96 5.26 0.68 -8.85
CA THR A 96 4.36 1.35 -9.81
C THR A 96 3.73 2.64 -9.27
N TYR A 97 3.96 2.94 -7.99
CA TYR A 97 3.64 4.21 -7.33
C TYR A 97 4.92 4.87 -6.79
N PRO A 98 4.96 6.22 -6.68
CA PRO A 98 6.08 6.93 -6.08
C PRO A 98 6.03 6.84 -4.55
N SER A 99 7.18 6.94 -3.88
CA SER A 99 7.28 6.89 -2.41
C SER A 99 8.21 7.96 -1.85
N GLY A 100 7.84 8.52 -0.69
CA GLY A 100 8.58 9.59 -0.03
C GLY A 100 9.98 9.13 0.39
N GLY A 101 11.03 9.76 -0.15
CA GLY A 101 12.42 9.42 0.15
C GLY A 101 12.79 7.98 -0.16
N GLY A 102 12.09 7.31 -1.09
CA GLY A 102 12.34 5.91 -1.42
C GLY A 102 12.08 4.94 -0.26
N ALA A 103 11.10 5.24 0.59
CA ALA A 103 10.72 4.37 1.71
C ALA A 103 10.17 3.02 1.21
N GLN A 104 9.09 3.05 0.42
CA GLN A 104 8.49 1.89 -0.26
C GLN A 104 8.13 0.72 0.69
N GLY A 105 7.70 1.07 1.91
CA GLY A 105 7.30 0.12 2.95
C GLY A 105 5.84 -0.32 2.89
N SER A 106 5.13 0.01 1.80
CA SER A 106 3.71 -0.26 1.61
C SER A 106 3.43 -1.58 0.89
N GLU A 107 2.29 -2.18 1.24
CA GLU A 107 1.75 -3.42 0.69
C GLU A 107 0.25 -3.27 0.43
N ILE A 108 -0.36 -4.26 -0.21
CA ILE A 108 -1.81 -4.31 -0.36
C ILE A 108 -2.35 -5.59 0.28
N LEU A 109 -3.35 -5.41 1.12
CA LEU A 109 -4.23 -6.49 1.55
C LEU A 109 -5.32 -6.67 0.49
N ILE A 110 -5.67 -7.90 0.17
CA ILE A 110 -6.73 -8.23 -0.78
C ILE A 110 -7.80 -9.03 -0.04
N ASN A 111 -9.06 -8.69 -0.28
CA ASN A 111 -10.21 -9.44 0.24
C ASN A 111 -11.18 -9.73 -0.90
N ASP A 112 -11.38 -11.00 -1.22
CA ASP A 112 -12.31 -11.45 -2.25
C ASP A 112 -12.99 -12.75 -1.85
N ASP A 113 -13.85 -13.28 -2.72
CA ASP A 113 -14.60 -14.52 -2.51
C ASP A 113 -13.72 -15.77 -2.28
N SER A 114 -12.43 -15.74 -2.64
CA SER A 114 -11.48 -16.84 -2.41
C SER A 114 -10.72 -16.73 -1.08
N GLY A 115 -10.72 -15.56 -0.46
CA GLY A 115 -10.14 -15.34 0.87
C GLY A 115 -9.52 -13.97 1.08
N ALA A 116 -8.75 -13.88 2.16
CA ALA A 116 -7.93 -12.73 2.51
C ALA A 116 -6.46 -12.99 2.17
N TYR A 117 -5.77 -11.99 1.63
CA TYR A 117 -4.38 -12.08 1.17
C TYR A 117 -3.58 -10.81 1.47
N ILE A 118 -2.26 -10.88 1.33
CA ILE A 118 -1.35 -9.73 1.36
C ILE A 118 -0.25 -9.89 0.32
N THR A 119 0.28 -8.79 -0.20
CA THR A 119 1.52 -8.79 -0.97
C THR A 119 2.77 -8.73 -0.06
N ARG A 120 3.90 -9.25 -0.56
CA ARG A 120 5.21 -9.22 0.13
C ARG A 120 6.32 -8.63 -0.72
N PHE A 121 6.03 -7.54 -1.41
CA PHE A 121 6.97 -6.86 -2.29
C PHE A 121 7.99 -5.98 -1.54
N ARG A 122 7.67 -5.43 -0.37
CA ARG A 122 8.50 -4.49 0.39
C ARG A 122 9.81 -5.10 0.89
N ASP A 123 9.87 -6.42 1.01
CA ASP A 123 11.05 -7.14 1.50
C ASP A 123 11.83 -7.82 0.35
N LEU A 124 11.41 -7.59 -0.90
CA LEU A 124 12.11 -8.09 -2.07
C LEU A 124 13.44 -7.39 -2.31
N ASP A 125 14.34 -8.11 -2.97
CA ASP A 125 15.72 -7.70 -3.15
C ASP A 125 16.12 -7.48 -4.62
N ALA A 126 17.43 -7.42 -4.86
CA ALA A 126 18.02 -7.20 -6.17
C ALA A 126 17.64 -8.28 -7.20
N ASP A 127 17.44 -9.52 -6.75
CA ASP A 127 17.16 -10.64 -7.65
C ASP A 127 15.74 -10.56 -8.17
N ALA A 128 14.79 -10.21 -7.30
CA ALA A 128 13.41 -9.97 -7.70
C ALA A 128 13.29 -8.83 -8.74
N ILE A 129 14.10 -7.76 -8.62
CA ILE A 129 14.10 -6.67 -9.62
C ILE A 129 14.60 -7.18 -10.97
N ARG A 130 15.68 -7.98 -10.98
CA ARG A 130 16.23 -8.55 -12.21
C ARG A 130 15.27 -9.52 -12.87
N GLU A 131 14.62 -10.37 -12.09
CA GLU A 131 13.59 -11.29 -12.56
C GLU A 131 12.41 -10.53 -13.16
N TYR A 132 11.95 -9.47 -12.50
CA TYR A 132 10.85 -8.65 -12.98
C TYR A 132 11.18 -7.88 -14.26
N ALA A 133 12.37 -7.27 -14.33
CA ALA A 133 12.85 -6.59 -15.53
C ALA A 133 13.05 -7.57 -16.70
N GLY A 134 13.43 -8.82 -16.40
CA GLY A 134 13.61 -9.90 -17.36
C GLY A 134 12.34 -10.69 -17.70
N ALA A 135 11.18 -10.33 -17.13
CA ALA A 135 9.94 -11.10 -17.30
C ALA A 135 9.58 -11.28 -18.79
N GLY A 136 9.82 -10.26 -19.62
CA GLY A 136 9.68 -10.32 -21.09
C GLY A 136 8.24 -10.49 -21.60
N SER A 137 7.28 -10.79 -20.72
CA SER A 137 5.86 -10.95 -21.03
C SER A 137 5.00 -10.66 -19.79
N LEU A 138 3.69 -10.41 -20.00
CA LEU A 138 2.76 -10.16 -18.90
C LEU A 138 2.57 -11.43 -18.05
N GLU A 139 2.52 -12.61 -18.67
CA GLU A 139 2.32 -13.88 -17.98
C GLU A 139 3.41 -14.14 -16.95
N ARG A 140 4.68 -13.93 -17.34
CA ARG A 140 5.80 -14.11 -16.42
C ARG A 140 5.78 -13.08 -15.30
N LEU A 141 5.36 -11.86 -15.58
CA LEU A 141 5.16 -10.83 -14.58
C LEU A 141 4.08 -11.25 -13.57
N LEU A 142 2.96 -11.80 -14.04
CA LEU A 142 1.89 -12.29 -13.18
C LEU A 142 2.33 -13.50 -12.34
N ASP A 143 3.23 -14.35 -12.83
CA ASP A 143 3.82 -15.43 -12.03
C ASP A 143 4.66 -14.90 -10.87
N ILE A 144 5.47 -13.86 -11.10
CA ILE A 144 6.26 -13.19 -10.05
C ILE A 144 5.32 -12.52 -9.04
N VAL A 145 4.24 -11.90 -9.50
CA VAL A 145 3.23 -11.32 -8.61
C VAL A 145 2.58 -12.42 -7.77
N ARG A 146 2.17 -13.53 -8.39
CA ARG A 146 1.51 -14.66 -7.72
C ARG A 146 2.37 -15.25 -6.62
N SER A 147 3.67 -15.45 -6.85
CA SER A 147 4.60 -16.00 -5.85
C SER A 147 4.79 -15.09 -4.63
N ASN A 148 4.42 -13.82 -4.75
CA ASN A 148 4.53 -12.80 -3.70
C ASN A 148 3.19 -12.40 -3.08
N VAL A 149 2.12 -13.14 -3.36
CA VAL A 149 0.80 -12.97 -2.72
C VAL A 149 0.57 -14.12 -1.75
N VAL A 150 0.46 -13.80 -0.46
CA VAL A 150 0.32 -14.77 0.63
C VAL A 150 -1.12 -14.79 1.13
N ARG A 151 -1.71 -15.98 1.21
CA ARG A 151 -3.03 -16.18 1.82
C ARG A 151 -2.96 -16.01 3.33
N LEU A 152 -3.87 -15.22 3.86
CA LEU A 152 -3.99 -14.86 5.27
C LEU A 152 -5.11 -15.60 5.99
N GLY A 153 -6.11 -16.08 5.25
CA GLY A 153 -7.28 -16.78 5.77
C GLY A 153 -8.49 -16.69 4.84
N GLU A 154 -9.66 -16.88 5.42
CA GLU A 154 -10.95 -16.69 4.74
C GLU A 154 -11.25 -15.21 4.50
N ARG A 155 -12.28 -14.95 3.69
CA ARG A 155 -12.75 -13.59 3.39
C ARG A 155 -13.11 -12.86 4.68
N VAL A 156 -12.59 -11.66 4.84
CA VAL A 156 -12.94 -10.75 5.93
C VAL A 156 -14.35 -10.24 5.71
N GLU A 157 -15.27 -10.67 6.57
CA GLU A 157 -16.66 -10.20 6.60
C GLU A 157 -16.86 -9.18 7.71
N LEU A 158 -17.58 -8.09 7.38
CA LEU A 158 -17.93 -7.03 8.32
C LEU A 158 -19.43 -6.78 8.27
N PRO A 159 -20.10 -6.60 9.42
CA PRO A 159 -21.52 -6.25 9.43
C PRO A 159 -21.77 -4.96 8.64
N ALA A 160 -22.78 -4.94 7.77
CA ALA A 160 -23.11 -3.79 6.94
C ALA A 160 -23.89 -2.72 7.72
N GLU A 161 -23.36 -2.27 8.86
CA GLU A 161 -23.99 -1.35 9.80
C GLU A 161 -22.95 -0.44 10.48
N HIS A 162 -23.42 0.49 11.32
CA HIS A 162 -22.52 1.30 12.14
C HIS A 162 -21.94 0.43 13.29
N PRO A 163 -20.64 0.53 13.63
CA PRO A 163 -19.64 1.49 13.13
C PRO A 163 -18.79 0.94 11.96
N PHE A 164 -19.11 -0.22 11.40
CA PHE A 164 -18.25 -0.97 10.49
C PHE A 164 -18.26 -0.46 9.05
N ILE A 165 -19.43 -0.17 8.50
CA ILE A 165 -19.60 0.30 7.13
C ILE A 165 -20.47 1.58 7.12
N ALA A 166 -19.93 2.64 6.53
CA ALA A 166 -20.61 3.91 6.34
C ALA A 166 -21.90 3.72 5.52
N ALA A 167 -22.96 4.45 5.88
CA ALA A 167 -24.32 4.21 5.36
C ALA A 167 -24.40 4.12 3.82
N HIS A 168 -23.72 5.02 3.11
CA HIS A 168 -23.73 5.07 1.64
C HIS A 168 -23.02 3.89 0.95
N ASN A 169 -22.25 3.09 1.71
CA ASN A 169 -21.50 1.94 1.20
C ASN A 169 -22.10 0.59 1.62
N ARG A 170 -23.07 0.56 2.56
CA ARG A 170 -23.61 -0.70 3.12
C ARG A 170 -24.17 -1.65 2.07
N TRP A 171 -24.73 -1.12 0.99
CA TRP A 171 -25.33 -1.92 -0.09
C TRP A 171 -24.29 -2.55 -1.02
N VAL A 172 -23.05 -2.03 -1.07
CA VAL A 172 -22.10 -2.32 -2.17
C VAL A 172 -20.69 -2.71 -1.73
N ALA A 173 -20.20 -2.19 -0.61
CA ALA A 173 -18.83 -2.41 -0.19
C ALA A 173 -18.64 -3.83 0.37
N ASN A 174 -17.56 -4.48 -0.07
CA ASN A 174 -17.15 -5.81 0.37
C ASN A 174 -18.27 -6.86 0.23
N ARG A 175 -19.03 -6.83 -0.87
CA ARG A 175 -20.10 -7.78 -1.16
C ARG A 175 -19.61 -8.97 -1.98
N PRO A 176 -20.33 -10.12 -2.00
CA PRO A 176 -19.98 -11.22 -2.88
C PRO A 176 -19.76 -10.77 -4.33
N GLY A 177 -18.79 -11.37 -5.01
CA GLY A 177 -18.38 -11.00 -6.37
C GLY A 177 -17.48 -9.76 -6.48
N THR A 178 -17.12 -9.12 -5.35
CA THR A 178 -16.23 -7.95 -5.34
C THR A 178 -14.88 -8.29 -4.76
N THR A 179 -13.81 -7.71 -5.31
CA THR A 179 -12.46 -7.75 -4.75
C THR A 179 -12.12 -6.39 -4.16
N LEU A 180 -11.83 -6.36 -2.86
CA LEU A 180 -11.38 -5.18 -2.14
C LEU A 180 -9.84 -5.15 -2.07
N PHE A 181 -9.25 -4.08 -2.58
CA PHE A 181 -7.84 -3.77 -2.47
C PHE A 181 -7.64 -2.74 -1.36
N VAL A 182 -6.89 -3.11 -0.33
CA VAL A 182 -6.70 -2.36 0.91
C VAL A 182 -5.21 -2.04 1.07
N PRO A 183 -4.74 -0.89 0.55
CA PRO A 183 -3.35 -0.50 0.70
C PRO A 183 -3.02 -0.20 2.16
N ILE A 184 -1.90 -0.74 2.63
CA ILE A 184 -1.34 -0.52 3.95
C ILE A 184 0.09 0.00 3.85
N ALA A 185 0.50 0.86 4.78
CA ALA A 185 1.84 1.42 4.86
C ALA A 185 2.44 1.18 6.23
N ASP A 186 3.75 0.97 6.24
CA ASP A 186 4.55 0.95 7.45
C ASP A 186 4.82 2.39 7.90
N GLN A 187 4.00 2.85 8.83
CA GLN A 187 4.10 4.21 9.32
C GLN A 187 5.33 4.39 10.21
N VAL A 188 5.76 3.32 10.90
CA VAL A 188 7.01 3.31 11.68
C VAL A 188 8.20 3.56 10.77
N ASP A 189 8.30 2.81 9.69
CA ASP A 189 9.40 2.91 8.74
C ASP A 189 9.44 4.28 8.04
N SER A 190 8.26 4.80 7.67
CA SER A 190 8.15 6.15 7.12
C SER A 190 8.59 7.22 8.12
N THR A 191 8.19 7.10 9.39
CA THR A 191 8.54 8.08 10.43
C THR A 191 10.01 7.99 10.80
N LEU A 192 10.59 6.79 10.91
CA LEU A 192 12.04 6.62 11.07
C LEU A 192 12.80 7.25 9.91
N ASN A 193 12.35 7.10 8.65
CA ASN A 193 13.00 7.75 7.52
C ASN A 193 12.90 9.28 7.58
N HIS A 194 11.76 9.83 8.01
CA HIS A 194 11.61 11.27 8.17
C HIS A 194 12.47 11.82 9.32
N LEU A 195 12.56 11.10 10.43
CA LEU A 195 13.48 11.44 11.52
C LEU A 195 14.92 11.39 11.03
N TRP A 196 15.32 10.34 10.30
CA TRP A 196 16.63 10.19 9.69
C TRP A 196 16.99 11.37 8.79
N ILE A 197 16.10 11.74 7.87
CA ILE A 197 16.32 12.85 6.95
C ILE A 197 16.43 14.18 7.70
N ARG A 198 15.46 14.49 8.57
CA ARG A 198 15.41 15.80 9.24
C ARG A 198 16.53 16.00 10.25
N THR A 199 16.83 14.98 11.05
CA THR A 199 17.98 15.04 11.96
C THR A 199 19.29 15.06 11.17
N GLY A 200 19.35 14.35 10.05
CA GLY A 200 20.44 14.37 9.10
C GLY A 200 20.71 15.74 8.46
N GLU A 201 19.69 16.59 8.38
CA GLU A 201 19.78 18.00 7.95
C GLU A 201 20.19 18.95 9.10
N GLY A 202 20.52 18.39 10.27
CA GLY A 202 20.96 19.10 11.46
C GLY A 202 19.81 19.62 12.33
N ALA A 203 18.57 19.15 12.15
CA ALA A 203 17.43 19.58 12.95
C ALA A 203 17.22 18.67 14.19
N PRO A 204 17.38 19.19 15.42
CA PRO A 204 16.90 18.48 16.60
C PRO A 204 15.37 18.41 16.59
N ILE A 205 14.79 17.36 17.16
CA ILE A 205 13.34 17.17 17.18
C ILE A 205 12.80 17.55 18.55
N THR A 206 11.72 18.33 18.58
CA THR A 206 11.10 18.78 19.83
C THR A 206 9.74 18.17 20.05
N ASP A 207 9.40 17.94 21.31
CA ASP A 207 8.05 17.64 21.73
C ASP A 207 7.16 18.86 21.49
N HIS A 208 6.08 18.68 20.73
CA HIS A 208 5.20 19.76 20.33
C HIS A 208 4.37 20.37 21.48
N ARG A 209 4.26 19.68 22.62
CA ARG A 209 3.48 20.13 23.80
C ARG A 209 4.35 20.88 24.79
N THR A 210 5.58 20.41 24.99
CA THR A 210 6.50 20.92 26.03
C THR A 210 7.62 21.78 25.47
N GLY A 211 7.90 21.70 24.16
CA GLY A 211 9.04 22.35 23.52
C GLY A 211 10.40 21.71 23.83
N ARG A 212 10.42 20.65 24.67
CA ARG A 212 11.65 19.92 25.04
C ARG A 212 12.25 19.24 23.81
N VAL A 213 13.57 19.28 23.66
CA VAL A 213 14.28 18.43 22.67
C VAL A 213 14.18 16.97 23.10
N LEU A 214 13.79 16.12 22.17
CA LEU A 214 13.60 14.69 22.36
C LEU A 214 14.91 13.91 22.14
N GLY A 215 15.07 12.81 22.87
CA GLY A 215 16.30 12.02 22.90
C GLY A 215 17.46 12.74 23.62
N ASP A 216 18.67 12.24 23.41
CA ASP A 216 19.91 12.82 23.95
C ASP A 216 20.77 13.43 22.81
N PRO A 217 20.62 14.73 22.51
CA PRO A 217 21.31 15.39 21.41
C PRO A 217 22.70 15.93 21.80
N SER A 218 23.15 15.76 23.05
CA SER A 218 24.27 16.55 23.62
C SER A 218 25.57 16.44 22.82
N GLU A 219 25.95 15.22 22.41
CA GLU A 219 27.15 14.97 21.61
C GLU A 219 27.06 15.66 20.24
N LEU A 220 25.94 15.47 19.52
CA LEU A 220 25.77 16.03 18.18
C LEU A 220 25.61 17.55 18.17
N ILE A 221 25.11 18.15 19.25
CA ILE A 221 25.10 19.61 19.41
C ILE A 221 26.51 20.12 19.69
N ALA A 222 27.27 19.44 20.56
CA ALA A 222 28.65 19.83 20.88
C ALA A 222 29.55 19.80 19.64
N ASP A 223 29.34 18.82 18.76
CA ASP A 223 30.08 18.66 17.49
C ASP A 223 29.54 19.58 16.37
N GLY A 224 28.48 20.35 16.63
CA GLY A 224 27.87 21.29 15.68
C GLY A 224 27.06 20.64 14.55
N PHE A 225 26.84 19.32 14.61
CA PHE A 225 26.02 18.58 13.64
C PHE A 225 24.54 18.96 13.77
N LEU A 226 24.00 18.90 14.99
CA LEU A 226 22.66 19.41 15.31
C LEU A 226 22.73 20.90 15.64
N LYS A 227 21.81 21.67 15.05
CA LYS A 227 21.73 23.12 15.19
C LYS A 227 20.43 23.48 15.93
N PRO A 228 20.49 23.94 17.19
CA PRO A 228 19.30 24.22 17.99
C PRO A 228 18.27 25.13 17.31
N GLU A 229 18.72 26.10 16.52
CA GLU A 229 17.88 27.02 15.76
C GLU A 229 17.09 26.36 14.61
N ARG A 230 17.45 25.13 14.22
CA ARG A 230 16.74 24.32 13.21
C ARG A 230 15.70 23.38 13.81
N ALA A 231 15.44 23.47 15.12
CA ALA A 231 14.54 22.57 15.82
C ALA A 231 13.19 22.43 15.12
N THR A 232 12.74 21.18 14.93
CA THR A 232 11.46 20.87 14.27
C THR A 232 10.53 20.13 15.23
N PRO A 233 9.27 20.56 15.42
CA PRO A 233 8.31 19.84 16.25
C PRO A 233 7.98 18.46 15.68
N LEU A 234 7.92 17.44 16.55
CA LEU A 234 7.58 16.06 16.19
C LEU A 234 6.24 15.97 15.44
N ALA A 235 5.23 16.74 15.87
CA ALA A 235 3.92 16.73 15.24
C ALA A 235 3.95 17.14 13.75
N VAL A 236 4.85 18.07 13.38
CA VAL A 236 5.02 18.48 11.97
C VAL A 236 5.66 17.35 11.17
N LEU A 237 6.67 16.68 11.74
CA LEU A 237 7.36 15.57 11.09
C LEU A 237 6.42 14.38 10.89
N GLU A 238 5.66 14.00 11.92
CA GLU A 238 4.68 12.93 11.80
C GLU A 238 3.61 13.29 10.76
N ALA A 239 3.08 14.52 10.77
CA ALA A 239 2.11 14.96 9.77
C ALA A 239 2.64 14.82 8.33
N ASN A 240 3.90 15.20 8.08
CA ASN A 240 4.55 15.02 6.79
C ASN A 240 4.71 13.54 6.43
N SER A 241 5.15 12.72 7.39
CA SER A 241 5.27 11.27 7.22
C SER A 241 3.92 10.62 6.87
N ARG A 242 2.82 11.03 7.50
CA ARG A 242 1.48 10.56 7.15
C ARG A 242 1.02 11.02 5.78
N MET A 243 1.32 12.27 5.41
CA MET A 243 1.00 12.78 4.10
C MET A 243 1.70 11.95 3.02
N SER A 244 2.98 11.63 3.20
CA SER A 244 3.73 10.77 2.28
C SER A 244 3.11 9.37 2.16
N THR A 245 2.84 8.69 3.29
CA THR A 245 2.24 7.34 3.23
C THR A 245 0.84 7.37 2.65
N THR A 246 0.02 8.37 2.97
CA THR A 246 -1.35 8.47 2.40
C THR A 246 -1.30 8.67 0.88
N SER A 247 -0.37 9.49 0.38
CA SER A 247 -0.18 9.69 -1.06
C SER A 247 0.24 8.41 -1.77
N GLU A 248 1.17 7.65 -1.20
CA GLU A 248 1.57 6.33 -1.73
C GLU A 248 0.36 5.40 -1.88
N LEU A 249 -0.41 5.26 -0.80
CA LEU A 249 -1.56 4.37 -0.76
C LEU A 249 -2.67 4.80 -1.72
N ALA A 250 -2.92 6.11 -1.85
CA ALA A 250 -3.90 6.65 -2.78
C ALA A 250 -3.49 6.44 -4.25
N ILE A 251 -2.21 6.63 -4.59
CA ILE A 251 -1.72 6.42 -5.97
C ILE A 251 -1.75 4.92 -6.31
N ALA A 252 -1.30 4.06 -5.40
CA ALA A 252 -1.37 2.61 -5.59
C ALA A 252 -2.81 2.14 -5.85
N ALA A 253 -3.77 2.66 -5.09
CA ALA A 253 -5.19 2.36 -5.27
C ALA A 253 -5.77 3.00 -6.55
N TYR A 254 -5.29 4.17 -6.95
CA TYR A 254 -5.71 4.84 -8.19
C TYR A 254 -5.20 4.12 -9.44
N ASN A 255 -4.02 3.52 -9.41
CA ASN A 255 -3.52 2.68 -10.50
C ASN A 255 -4.49 1.52 -10.80
N VAL A 256 -5.05 0.87 -9.76
CA VAL A 256 -6.12 -0.13 -9.91
C VAL A 256 -7.32 0.47 -10.64
N GLN A 257 -7.73 1.69 -10.25
CA GLN A 257 -8.86 2.38 -10.88
C GLN A 257 -8.66 2.60 -12.39
N LEU A 258 -7.44 2.91 -12.82
CA LEU A 258 -7.11 3.09 -14.23
C LEU A 258 -7.10 1.75 -14.98
N VAL A 259 -6.47 0.72 -14.42
CA VAL A 259 -6.39 -0.59 -15.09
C VAL A 259 -7.75 -1.27 -15.20
N MET A 260 -8.66 -1.06 -14.23
CA MET A 260 -10.06 -1.50 -14.37
C MET A 260 -10.73 -0.95 -15.64
N GLN A 261 -10.35 0.24 -16.12
CA GLN A 261 -10.89 0.77 -17.38
C GLN A 261 -10.37 -0.03 -18.58
N ALA A 262 -9.08 -0.38 -18.56
CA ALA A 262 -8.43 -1.12 -19.63
C ALA A 262 -8.99 -2.54 -19.74
N ILE A 263 -9.12 -3.23 -18.62
CA ILE A 263 -9.60 -4.62 -18.62
C ILE A 263 -11.12 -4.73 -18.68
N GLY A 264 -11.89 -3.66 -18.45
CA GLY A 264 -13.35 -3.69 -18.55
C GLY A 264 -14.08 -4.04 -17.25
N LEU A 265 -13.46 -3.78 -16.10
CA LEU A 265 -14.07 -3.93 -14.77
C LEU A 265 -14.66 -2.61 -14.25
N GLY A 266 -15.58 -2.74 -13.30
CA GLY A 266 -16.10 -1.66 -12.48
C GLY A 266 -15.43 -1.58 -11.13
N GLY A 267 -15.65 -0.47 -10.47
CA GLY A 267 -15.03 -0.19 -9.19
C GLY A 267 -14.91 1.30 -8.88
N TRP A 268 -14.52 1.58 -7.65
CA TRP A 268 -14.23 2.95 -7.22
C TRP A 268 -13.22 2.98 -6.07
N LEU A 269 -12.50 4.10 -5.96
CA LEU A 269 -11.66 4.46 -4.83
C LEU A 269 -12.52 5.10 -3.73
N PHE A 270 -12.43 4.64 -2.48
CA PHE A 270 -13.28 5.11 -1.39
C PHE A 270 -12.72 4.91 0.02
N SER A 271 -13.36 5.62 0.95
CA SER A 271 -13.29 5.39 2.38
C SER A 271 -14.67 4.96 2.91
N GLY A 272 -14.77 4.67 4.21
CA GLY A 272 -16.04 4.32 4.85
C GLY A 272 -16.19 2.84 5.20
N ILE A 273 -15.11 2.07 5.12
CA ILE A 273 -14.94 0.83 5.90
C ILE A 273 -14.11 1.17 7.12
N ASN A 274 -14.56 0.73 8.30
CA ASN A 274 -13.88 0.94 9.56
C ASN A 274 -12.52 0.21 9.57
N ILE A 275 -11.44 0.99 9.55
CA ILE A 275 -10.06 0.48 9.48
C ILE A 275 -9.75 -0.44 10.67
N GLN A 276 -10.22 -0.10 11.86
CA GLN A 276 -9.97 -0.87 13.08
C GLN A 276 -10.59 -2.26 12.95
N ALA A 277 -11.87 -2.34 12.57
CA ALA A 277 -12.55 -3.61 12.34
C ALA A 277 -11.94 -4.40 11.18
N LEU A 278 -11.58 -3.73 10.09
CA LEU A 278 -10.98 -4.34 8.92
C LEU A 278 -9.63 -4.99 9.26
N LEU A 279 -8.78 -4.33 10.03
CA LEU A 279 -7.47 -4.85 10.42
C LEU A 279 -7.54 -5.89 11.54
N GLY A 280 -8.53 -5.83 12.44
CA GLY A 280 -8.73 -6.85 13.48
C GLY A 280 -8.97 -6.34 14.91
N GLY A 281 -9.14 -5.04 15.11
CA GLY A 281 -9.36 -4.43 16.43
C GLY A 281 -10.66 -4.85 17.13
N PHE A 282 -11.51 -5.63 16.46
CA PHE A 282 -12.75 -6.20 16.97
C PHE A 282 -12.70 -7.73 17.11
N ALA A 283 -11.50 -8.34 17.06
CA ALA A 283 -11.34 -9.80 17.12
C ALA A 283 -11.96 -10.42 18.37
N GLY A 284 -11.85 -9.78 19.54
CA GLY A 284 -12.50 -10.21 20.79
C GLY A 284 -14.03 -10.21 20.76
N LYS A 285 -14.63 -9.59 19.74
CA LYS A 285 -16.09 -9.59 19.47
C LYS A 285 -16.46 -10.51 18.30
N GLY A 286 -15.56 -11.42 17.89
CA GLY A 286 -15.78 -12.36 16.80
C GLY A 286 -15.54 -11.79 15.40
N LEU A 287 -14.97 -10.58 15.28
CA LEU A 287 -14.64 -9.95 14.00
C LEU A 287 -13.10 -9.89 13.83
N PRO A 288 -12.46 -10.96 13.32
CA PRO A 288 -11.00 -11.07 13.31
C PRO A 288 -10.30 -10.09 12.37
N GLY A 289 -11.02 -9.51 11.40
CA GLY A 289 -10.43 -8.66 10.36
C GLY A 289 -9.32 -9.41 9.61
N PHE A 290 -8.30 -8.68 9.18
CA PHE A 290 -7.06 -9.24 8.64
C PHE A 290 -6.10 -9.80 9.71
N GLY A 291 -6.52 -9.88 10.98
CA GLY A 291 -5.73 -10.51 12.05
C GLY A 291 -4.47 -9.75 12.44
N PHE A 292 -4.46 -8.42 12.33
CA PHE A 292 -3.40 -7.58 12.88
C PHE A 292 -3.51 -7.50 14.41
N ASP A 293 -2.37 -7.38 15.07
CA ASP A 293 -2.24 -7.14 16.50
C ASP A 293 -2.51 -5.67 16.83
N PHE A 294 -3.12 -5.42 18.00
CA PHE A 294 -3.49 -4.08 18.46
C PHE A 294 -2.99 -3.79 19.87
N ALA A 295 -2.43 -2.61 20.07
CA ALA A 295 -2.19 -2.05 21.39
C ALA A 295 -3.39 -1.24 21.88
N HIS A 296 -3.65 -1.35 23.18
CA HIS A 296 -4.67 -0.61 23.90
C HIS A 296 -4.02 0.07 25.11
N ARG A 297 -4.35 1.34 25.35
CA ARG A 297 -3.87 2.07 26.53
C ARG A 297 -4.92 3.08 26.97
N GLU A 298 -5.07 3.25 28.28
CA GLU A 298 -5.92 4.29 28.85
C GLU A 298 -5.50 5.68 28.35
N GLY A 299 -6.47 6.51 27.99
CA GLY A 299 -6.24 7.84 27.42
C GLY A 299 -6.01 7.89 25.91
N TRP A 300 -5.82 6.75 25.23
CA TRP A 300 -5.82 6.71 23.77
C TRP A 300 -7.25 6.81 23.21
N LEU A 301 -7.43 7.60 22.16
CA LEU A 301 -8.73 7.79 21.50
C LEU A 301 -9.22 6.53 20.74
N GLN A 302 -8.28 5.71 20.28
CA GLN A 302 -8.53 4.49 19.50
C GLN A 302 -7.41 3.47 19.79
N PRO A 303 -7.68 2.17 19.66
CA PRO A 303 -6.64 1.14 19.58
C PRO A 303 -5.67 1.43 18.43
N VAL A 304 -4.43 0.97 18.59
CA VAL A 304 -3.36 1.18 17.59
C VAL A 304 -3.00 -0.15 16.94
N PRO A 305 -3.16 -0.29 15.61
CA PRO A 305 -2.66 -1.47 14.90
C PRO A 305 -1.13 -1.45 14.90
N LEU A 306 -0.54 -2.56 15.32
CA LEU A 306 0.91 -2.72 15.46
C LEU A 306 1.54 -3.41 14.24
N GLY A 307 0.86 -4.42 13.68
CA GLY A 307 1.41 -5.29 12.64
C GLY A 307 0.78 -6.69 12.74
N ARG A 308 1.30 -7.65 11.98
CA ARG A 308 0.93 -9.07 12.09
C ARG A 308 2.19 -9.92 11.95
N ARG A 309 2.48 -10.74 12.97
CA ARG A 309 3.70 -11.57 13.00
C ARG A 309 3.79 -12.49 11.77
N GLY A 310 4.98 -12.57 11.18
CA GLY A 310 5.29 -13.32 9.95
C GLY A 310 4.69 -12.73 8.67
N VAL A 311 3.92 -11.64 8.76
CA VAL A 311 3.10 -11.09 7.68
C VAL A 311 3.47 -9.64 7.36
N PHE A 312 3.39 -8.76 8.36
CA PHE A 312 3.71 -7.33 8.23
C PHE A 312 4.22 -6.84 9.58
N GLU A 313 5.54 -6.69 9.72
CA GLU A 313 6.20 -6.43 11.02
C GLU A 313 6.91 -5.06 10.99
N PRO A 314 6.21 -3.97 11.37
CA PRO A 314 6.85 -2.67 11.59
C PRO A 314 7.92 -2.74 12.67
N LEU A 315 8.94 -1.87 12.59
CA LEU A 315 10.05 -1.81 13.54
C LEU A 315 9.66 -1.13 14.87
N VAL A 316 8.68 -1.69 15.56
CA VAL A 316 8.17 -1.21 16.85
C VAL A 316 7.85 -2.43 17.73
N PRO A 317 7.96 -2.35 19.06
CA PRO A 317 7.52 -3.44 19.93
C PRO A 317 6.07 -3.87 19.64
N PRO A 318 5.76 -5.18 19.62
CA PRO A 318 6.60 -6.30 20.06
C PRO A 318 7.42 -7.00 18.94
N PHE A 319 7.59 -6.38 17.77
CA PHE A 319 8.38 -6.97 16.67
C PHE A 319 9.89 -6.74 16.82
N VAL A 320 10.26 -5.78 17.65
CA VAL A 320 11.62 -5.51 18.14
C VAL A 320 11.57 -5.34 19.65
N ALA A 321 12.71 -5.50 20.32
CA ALA A 321 12.81 -5.39 21.78
C ALA A 321 12.55 -3.95 22.25
N ASP A 322 13.11 -2.96 21.56
CA ASP A 322 13.02 -1.54 21.87
C ASP A 322 13.26 -0.69 20.61
N MET A 323 13.19 0.64 20.75
CA MET A 323 13.37 1.56 19.63
C MET A 323 14.85 1.77 19.26
N HIS A 324 15.81 1.39 20.11
CA HIS A 324 17.22 1.36 19.73
C HIS A 324 17.47 0.26 18.71
N GLU A 325 16.91 -0.94 18.95
CA GLU A 325 16.93 -2.02 17.98
C GLU A 325 16.21 -1.63 16.68
N ALA A 326 15.06 -0.95 16.77
CA ALA A 326 14.35 -0.44 15.60
C ALA A 326 15.25 0.43 14.71
N VAL A 327 15.89 1.44 15.31
CA VAL A 327 16.77 2.37 14.61
C VAL A 327 17.99 1.66 14.03
N ARG A 328 18.60 0.73 14.77
CA ARG A 328 19.74 -0.04 14.26
C ARG A 328 19.34 -0.90 13.06
N ARG A 329 18.23 -1.64 13.13
CA ARG A 329 17.74 -2.45 12.00
C ARG A 329 17.38 -1.57 10.80
N PHE A 330 16.85 -0.36 11.04
CA PHE A 330 16.60 0.63 9.98
C PHE A 330 17.90 1.12 9.33
N ALA A 331 18.93 1.42 10.13
CA ALA A 331 20.26 1.78 9.65
C ALA A 331 20.92 0.63 8.86
N ASP A 332 20.81 -0.60 9.34
CA ASP A 332 21.31 -1.81 8.67
C ASP A 332 20.65 -2.00 7.30
N ARG A 333 19.35 -1.72 7.17
CA ARG A 333 18.66 -1.76 5.87
C ARG A 333 19.28 -0.80 4.84
N LYS A 334 19.83 0.33 5.31
CA LYS A 334 20.53 1.30 4.45
C LYS A 334 21.99 0.92 4.23
N PHE A 335 22.74 0.62 5.29
CA PHE A 335 24.21 0.60 5.26
C PHE A 335 24.86 -0.72 5.71
N GLY A 336 24.09 -1.62 6.31
CA GLY A 336 24.58 -2.92 6.75
C GLY A 336 24.79 -3.89 5.58
N PRO A 337 25.29 -5.11 5.86
CA PRO A 337 25.44 -6.14 4.84
C PRO A 337 24.11 -6.42 4.13
N GLY A 338 24.12 -6.38 2.80
CA GLY A 338 22.91 -6.48 2.00
C GLY A 338 22.00 -5.26 2.06
N GLY A 339 22.41 -4.14 2.67
CA GLY A 339 21.65 -2.89 2.67
C GLY A 339 21.62 -2.21 1.29
N VAL A 340 20.82 -1.15 1.16
CA VAL A 340 20.68 -0.36 -0.09
C VAL A 340 22.05 0.12 -0.61
N TYR A 341 22.87 0.63 0.30
CA TYR A 341 24.18 1.23 0.05
C TYR A 341 25.35 0.28 0.35
N ASP A 342 25.11 -1.03 0.39
CA ASP A 342 26.19 -2.02 0.40
C ASP A 342 26.89 -2.04 -0.99
N PRO A 343 28.20 -1.73 -1.07
CA PRO A 343 28.95 -1.76 -2.33
C PRO A 343 28.98 -3.13 -3.04
N ALA A 344 28.82 -4.23 -2.29
CA ALA A 344 28.78 -5.58 -2.85
C ALA A 344 27.43 -5.91 -3.50
N ARG A 345 26.38 -5.15 -3.20
CA ARG A 345 25.03 -5.41 -3.70
C ARG A 345 24.82 -4.79 -5.10
N PRO A 346 24.16 -5.50 -6.04
CA PRO A 346 23.77 -4.93 -7.32
C PRO A 346 22.87 -3.68 -7.18
N GLY A 347 22.76 -2.91 -8.26
CA GLY A 347 21.96 -1.68 -8.26
C GLY A 347 21.85 -1.04 -9.64
N PRO A 348 21.25 0.15 -9.72
CA PRO A 348 20.97 0.83 -10.99
C PRO A 348 22.20 1.47 -11.65
N TYR A 349 23.31 1.64 -10.92
CA TYR A 349 24.45 2.42 -11.40
C TYR A 349 25.43 1.60 -12.22
N ARG A 350 26.08 2.24 -13.20
CA ARG A 350 27.17 1.61 -13.96
C ARG A 350 28.35 1.21 -13.05
N ASP A 351 28.70 2.08 -12.10
CA ASP A 351 29.68 1.82 -11.03
C ASP A 351 28.96 1.76 -9.68
N ASN A 352 28.20 0.68 -9.44
CA ASN A 352 27.45 0.51 -8.20
C ASN A 352 28.36 0.50 -6.97
N GLY A 353 29.46 -0.25 -7.02
CA GLY A 353 30.37 -0.37 -5.89
C GLY A 353 30.97 0.98 -5.51
N GLY A 354 31.50 1.74 -6.49
CA GLY A 354 32.09 3.04 -6.25
C GLY A 354 31.09 4.10 -5.76
N ILE A 355 29.89 4.17 -6.35
CA ILE A 355 28.87 5.15 -5.94
C ILE A 355 28.36 4.86 -4.52
N LYS A 356 28.06 3.59 -4.22
CA LYS A 356 27.57 3.20 -2.88
C LYS A 356 28.64 3.35 -1.80
N ALA A 357 29.91 3.10 -2.14
CA ALA A 357 31.03 3.34 -1.22
C ALA A 357 31.23 4.82 -0.89
N ARG A 358 30.89 5.72 -1.83
CA ARG A 358 30.91 7.18 -1.65
C ARG A 358 29.54 7.76 -1.32
N THR A 359 28.57 6.98 -0.87
CA THR A 359 27.31 7.53 -0.36
C THR A 359 27.53 8.00 1.08
N ASP A 360 26.98 9.16 1.42
CA ASP A 360 27.11 9.75 2.75
C ASP A 360 26.64 8.76 3.84
N ARG A 361 27.42 8.63 4.91
CA ARG A 361 27.16 7.69 6.00
C ARG A 361 27.10 8.46 7.30
N TYR A 362 26.01 8.29 8.03
CA TYR A 362 25.90 8.87 9.36
C TYR A 362 26.74 8.09 10.37
N SER A 363 27.24 8.83 11.36
CA SER A 363 28.09 8.30 12.44
C SER A 363 27.31 7.39 13.39
N GLU A 364 28.05 6.61 14.18
CA GLU A 364 27.45 5.83 15.27
C GLU A 364 26.77 6.74 16.32
N SER A 365 27.31 7.95 16.56
CA SER A 365 26.69 8.93 17.44
C SER A 365 25.33 9.40 16.93
N PHE A 366 25.18 9.54 15.60
CA PHE A 366 23.90 9.85 14.97
C PHE A 366 22.88 8.72 15.13
N VAL A 367 23.29 7.47 14.86
CA VAL A 367 22.43 6.29 15.03
C VAL A 367 21.99 6.15 16.50
N ARG A 368 22.90 6.40 17.44
CA ARG A 368 22.60 6.38 18.88
C ARG A 368 21.59 7.47 19.27
N TYR A 369 21.77 8.70 18.78
CA TYR A 369 20.82 9.78 19.00
C TYR A 369 19.44 9.47 18.43
N LEU A 370 19.36 8.93 17.21
CA LEU A 370 18.08 8.50 16.65
C LEU A 370 17.43 7.41 17.51
N GLY A 371 18.22 6.49 18.06
CA GLY A 371 17.76 5.47 19.00
C GLY A 371 17.14 6.09 20.26
N THR A 372 17.85 7.02 20.91
CA THR A 372 17.33 7.71 22.11
C THR A 372 16.11 8.57 21.79
N LEU A 373 16.08 9.24 20.64
CA LEU A 373 14.94 10.01 20.15
C LEU A 373 13.70 9.12 19.95
N ALA A 374 13.85 8.01 19.22
CA ALA A 374 12.74 7.09 18.97
C ALA A 374 12.25 6.42 20.27
N GLN A 375 13.18 6.09 21.18
CA GLN A 375 12.85 5.53 22.50
C GLN A 375 12.08 6.54 23.37
N ASP A 376 12.53 7.79 23.43
CA ASP A 376 11.86 8.86 24.19
C ASP A 376 10.42 9.11 23.69
N ILE A 377 10.22 9.08 22.37
CA ILE A 377 8.89 9.14 21.74
C ILE A 377 8.01 7.97 22.20
N TYR A 378 8.57 6.75 22.20
CA TYR A 378 7.85 5.54 22.59
C TYR A 378 7.51 5.53 24.08
N ASP A 379 8.46 5.87 24.94
CA ASP A 379 8.27 5.91 26.40
C ASP A 379 7.23 6.95 26.81
N THR A 380 7.26 8.11 26.15
CA THR A 380 6.31 9.21 26.41
C THR A 380 4.89 8.87 25.98
N SER A 381 4.71 8.28 24.79
CA SER A 381 3.38 8.07 24.19
C SER A 381 2.82 6.66 24.35
N GLY A 382 3.67 5.69 24.67
CA GLY A 382 3.36 4.25 24.71
C GLY A 382 3.27 3.59 23.33
N ARG A 383 3.63 4.29 22.25
CA ARG A 383 3.54 3.84 20.86
C ARG A 383 4.54 4.57 19.98
N PHE A 384 4.75 4.05 18.78
CA PHE A 384 5.53 4.75 17.78
C PHE A 384 4.88 4.58 16.39
N PRO A 385 4.65 5.65 15.63
CA PRO A 385 4.83 7.07 16.01
C PRO A 385 3.90 7.54 17.16
N ALA A 386 4.15 8.72 17.72
CA ALA A 386 3.43 9.21 18.90
C ALA A 386 1.96 9.54 18.62
N THR A 387 1.64 10.14 17.47
CA THR A 387 0.27 10.60 17.17
C THR A 387 -0.44 9.72 16.14
N GLN A 388 0.28 8.78 15.52
CA GLN A 388 -0.19 8.01 14.37
C GLN A 388 -0.16 6.50 14.64
N PRO A 389 -1.00 5.70 13.96
CA PRO A 389 -0.91 4.26 14.07
C PRO A 389 0.38 3.73 13.43
N SER A 390 0.95 2.64 13.95
CA SER A 390 2.15 2.00 13.39
C SER A 390 1.91 1.40 12.01
N VAL A 391 0.69 0.92 11.76
CA VAL A 391 0.20 0.53 10.44
C VAL A 391 -0.80 1.56 9.95
N SER A 392 -0.47 2.22 8.84
CA SER A 392 -1.34 3.17 8.16
C SER A 392 -2.16 2.47 7.09
N VAL A 393 -3.42 2.85 6.93
CA VAL A 393 -4.30 2.35 5.86
C VAL A 393 -4.82 3.53 5.04
N GLY A 394 -4.91 3.32 3.72
CA GLY A 394 -5.32 4.34 2.74
C GLY A 394 -6.76 4.14 2.26
N PRO A 395 -7.23 4.99 1.33
CA PRO A 395 -8.49 4.68 0.65
C PRO A 395 -8.37 3.33 -0.05
N TYR A 396 -9.45 2.57 -0.02
CA TYR A 396 -9.54 1.26 -0.64
C TYR A 396 -10.02 1.42 -2.09
N THR A 397 -9.62 0.51 -2.96
CA THR A 397 -10.25 0.37 -4.28
C THR A 397 -10.99 -0.95 -4.33
N GLN A 398 -12.27 -0.93 -4.67
CA GLN A 398 -13.02 -2.15 -4.95
C GLN A 398 -13.12 -2.37 -6.45
N ALA A 399 -12.94 -3.60 -6.90
CA ALA A 399 -13.13 -4.04 -8.27
C ALA A 399 -14.24 -5.08 -8.35
N GLN A 400 -14.98 -5.09 -9.45
CA GLN A 400 -16.10 -6.00 -9.71
C GLN A 400 -16.45 -6.03 -11.19
N HIS A 401 -17.05 -7.13 -11.65
CA HIS A 401 -17.74 -7.17 -12.94
C HIS A 401 -18.97 -6.26 -12.90
N ILE A 402 -19.15 -5.39 -13.91
CA ILE A 402 -20.32 -4.50 -13.96
C ILE A 402 -21.53 -5.18 -14.57
N ASP A 403 -22.71 -4.80 -14.09
CA ASP A 403 -23.97 -5.14 -14.72
C ASP A 403 -24.28 -4.11 -15.82
N LEU A 404 -24.07 -4.47 -17.09
CA LEU A 404 -24.31 -3.57 -18.22
C LEU A 404 -25.78 -3.16 -18.32
N ASP A 405 -26.73 -4.02 -17.93
CA ASP A 405 -28.17 -3.72 -17.99
C ASP A 405 -28.55 -2.60 -17.03
N PHE A 406 -27.92 -2.53 -15.85
CA PHE A 406 -28.08 -1.40 -14.95
C PHE A 406 -27.66 -0.09 -15.63
N TYR A 407 -26.49 -0.08 -16.27
CA TYR A 407 -25.98 1.12 -16.92
C TYR A 407 -26.83 1.53 -18.13
N ASP A 408 -27.25 0.57 -18.96
CA ASP A 408 -28.10 0.82 -20.13
C ASP A 408 -29.50 1.28 -19.75
N ARG A 409 -30.01 0.82 -18.60
CA ARG A 409 -31.34 1.21 -18.09
C ARG A 409 -31.37 2.64 -17.57
N PHE A 410 -30.34 3.07 -16.84
CA PHE A 410 -30.38 4.32 -16.07
C PHE A 410 -29.48 5.44 -16.61
N TYR A 411 -28.56 5.14 -17.54
CA TYR A 411 -27.60 6.11 -18.06
C TYR A 411 -27.65 6.19 -19.58
N LYS A 412 -27.07 7.27 -20.12
CA LYS A 412 -26.94 7.48 -21.57
C LYS A 412 -25.71 6.76 -22.12
N ASP A 413 -25.64 6.68 -23.46
CA ASP A 413 -24.44 6.21 -24.17
C ASP A 413 -23.16 6.86 -23.63
N GLY A 414 -22.12 6.04 -23.47
CA GLY A 414 -20.84 6.44 -22.87
C GLY A 414 -20.74 6.27 -21.36
N ALA A 415 -21.75 5.67 -20.70
CA ALA A 415 -21.69 5.32 -19.27
C ALA A 415 -20.53 4.35 -18.95
N TYR A 416 -20.17 3.49 -19.90
CA TYR A 416 -19.03 2.57 -19.84
C TYR A 416 -18.32 2.50 -21.19
N LEU A 417 -17.10 1.96 -21.18
CA LEU A 417 -16.21 1.89 -22.35
C LEU A 417 -16.47 0.60 -23.15
N ASP A 418 -15.95 0.55 -24.36
CA ASP A 418 -16.03 -0.65 -25.19
C ASP A 418 -15.32 -1.87 -24.55
N SER A 419 -14.24 -1.63 -23.79
CA SER A 419 -13.58 -2.66 -22.97
C SER A 419 -14.56 -3.32 -21.99
N HIS A 420 -15.49 -2.57 -21.40
CA HIS A 420 -16.55 -3.12 -20.54
C HIS A 420 -17.54 -3.99 -21.33
N ARG A 421 -17.90 -3.61 -22.56
CA ARG A 421 -18.80 -4.41 -23.42
C ARG A 421 -18.20 -5.77 -23.77
N ARG A 422 -16.91 -5.79 -24.10
CA ARG A 422 -16.22 -6.97 -24.61
C ARG A 422 -15.57 -7.82 -23.53
N HIS A 423 -15.50 -7.32 -22.30
CA HIS A 423 -14.82 -7.96 -21.17
C HIS A 423 -15.16 -9.46 -21.01
N GLN A 424 -16.45 -9.81 -20.92
CA GLN A 424 -16.86 -11.20 -20.66
C GLN A 424 -16.39 -12.16 -21.76
N ALA A 425 -16.53 -11.75 -23.02
CA ALA A 425 -16.09 -12.55 -24.15
C ALA A 425 -14.57 -12.71 -24.18
N LEU A 426 -13.83 -11.64 -23.88
CA LEU A 426 -12.37 -11.61 -23.96
C LEU A 426 -11.69 -12.31 -22.78
N TRP A 427 -12.17 -12.11 -21.55
CA TRP A 427 -11.51 -12.59 -20.33
C TRP A 427 -12.02 -13.95 -19.88
N HIS A 428 -13.29 -14.27 -20.17
CA HIS A 428 -13.96 -15.48 -19.69
C HIS A 428 -14.41 -16.43 -20.81
N GLY A 429 -14.22 -16.06 -22.08
CA GLY A 429 -14.48 -16.92 -23.24
C GLY A 429 -15.97 -17.13 -23.57
N GLU A 430 -16.86 -16.38 -22.92
CA GLU A 430 -18.29 -16.41 -23.22
C GLU A 430 -18.55 -15.59 -24.50
N ARG A 431 -18.70 -16.28 -25.65
CA ARG A 431 -19.34 -15.68 -26.82
C ARG A 431 -20.66 -15.10 -26.36
N THR A 432 -20.84 -13.78 -26.49
CA THR A 432 -22.03 -13.03 -26.08
C THR A 432 -23.31 -13.66 -26.61
N GLY A 433 -23.85 -14.60 -25.84
CA GLY A 433 -25.27 -14.91 -25.73
C GLY A 433 -25.73 -14.41 -24.37
N PRO A 434 -27.04 -14.21 -24.17
CA PRO A 434 -27.54 -13.81 -22.86
C PRO A 434 -27.06 -14.80 -21.79
N ILE A 435 -26.37 -14.29 -20.77
CA ILE A 435 -26.04 -15.04 -19.55
C ILE A 435 -27.37 -15.65 -19.05
N PRO A 436 -27.44 -16.97 -18.81
CA PRO A 436 -28.71 -17.61 -18.51
C PRO A 436 -29.40 -16.92 -17.33
N SER A 437 -30.61 -16.43 -17.55
CA SER A 437 -31.46 -15.95 -16.47
C SER A 437 -31.80 -17.14 -15.59
N ALA A 438 -31.66 -16.98 -14.27
CA ALA A 438 -32.14 -17.97 -13.31
C ALA A 438 -33.67 -17.92 -13.24
N ASP A 439 -34.35 -18.42 -14.28
CA ASP A 439 -35.78 -18.71 -14.30
C ASP A 439 -36.02 -19.91 -15.22
N ALA A 440 -35.78 -21.11 -14.66
CA ALA A 440 -36.36 -22.34 -15.14
C ALA A 440 -36.38 -23.37 -14.01
N HIS A 441 -37.32 -23.24 -13.08
CA HIS A 441 -37.88 -24.39 -12.40
C HIS A 441 -39.42 -24.33 -12.51
N PRO A 442 -40.06 -25.48 -12.75
CA PRO A 442 -41.46 -25.58 -13.18
C PRO A 442 -42.49 -25.14 -12.13
#